data_AF-X6FLZ1-F1
#
_entry.id   AF-X6FLZ1-F1
#
_cell.length_a   1.000
_cell.length_b   1.000
_cell.length_c   1.000
_cell.angle_alpha   90.00
_cell.angle_beta   90.00
_cell.angle_gamma   90.00
#
_symmetry.space_group_name_H-M   'P 1'
#
loop_
_entity.id
_entity.type
_entity.pdbx_description
1 polymer ?
#
loop_
_entity_poly.entity_id
_entity_poly.type
_entity_poly.pdbx_seq_one_letter_code
_entity_poly.pdbx_strand_id
1 'polypeptide(L)' 'MKQRRLICAERGEVKLTACEFNLLIAFLENPRNVLSRERLLLASRVRGEEVYDRSIDVLIMRLRRKL' A
#
# COMPACT_ATOMS: atom_id res chain seq x y z
N MET A 1 -11.06 12.51 -11.26
CA MET A 1 -10.55 11.19 -10.81
C MET A 1 -9.10 11.35 -10.38
N LYS A 2 -8.73 11.08 -9.11
CA LYS A 2 -7.32 11.15 -8.68
C LYS A 2 -6.59 9.92 -9.22
N GLN A 3 -5.55 10.13 -10.01
CA GLN A 3 -4.75 9.04 -10.58
C GLN A 3 -3.78 8.51 -9.51
N ARG A 4 -3.81 7.19 -9.25
CA ARG A 4 -2.96 6.53 -8.26
C ARG A 4 -1.56 6.33 -8.85
N ARG A 5 -0.67 7.29 -8.62
CA ARG A 5 0.72 7.26 -9.12
C ARG A 5 1.70 7.58 -8.00
N LEU A 6 2.81 6.86 -7.99
CA LEU A 6 3.98 7.17 -7.17
C LEU A 6 5.11 7.60 -8.12
N ILE A 7 5.64 8.79 -7.93
CA ILE A 7 6.77 9.32 -8.70
C ILE A 7 7.95 9.44 -7.74
N CYS A 8 9.04 8.75 -8.07
CA CYS A 8 10.31 8.85 -7.36
C CYS A 8 11.28 9.67 -8.21
N ALA A 9 12.00 10.62 -7.61
CA ALA A 9 12.93 11.49 -8.32
C ALA A 9 14.05 10.70 -9.01
N GLU A 10 14.50 9.59 -8.41
CA GLU A 10 15.60 8.77 -8.93
C GLU A 10 15.14 7.69 -9.91
N ARG A 11 13.94 7.13 -9.69
CA ARG A 11 13.44 5.94 -10.41
C ARG A 11 12.32 6.24 -11.40
N GLY A 12 11.83 7.48 -11.47
CA GLY A 12 10.67 7.85 -12.26
C GLY A 12 9.37 7.31 -11.69
N GLU A 13 8.42 6.93 -12.55
CA GLU A 13 7.13 6.39 -12.12
C GLU A 13 7.26 4.94 -11.60
N VAL A 14 6.86 4.73 -10.35
CA VAL A 14 6.85 3.42 -9.69
C VAL A 14 5.46 2.82 -9.76
N LYS A 15 5.33 1.68 -10.44
CA LYS A 15 4.07 0.95 -10.57
C LYS A 15 3.69 0.25 -9.26
N LEU A 16 2.63 0.76 -8.62
CA LEU A 16 1.99 0.14 -7.45
C LEU A 16 0.66 -0.52 -7.86
N THR A 17 0.40 -1.68 -7.28
CA THR A 17 -0.95 -2.27 -7.27
C THR A 17 -1.88 -1.44 -6.40
N ALA A 18 -3.19 -1.64 -6.54
CA ALA A 18 -4.17 -0.92 -5.72
C ALA A 18 -3.96 -1.16 -4.20
N CYS A 19 -3.65 -2.40 -3.79
CA CYS A 19 -3.36 -2.70 -2.38
C CYS A 19 -2.10 -1.99 -1.87
N GLU A 20 -1.01 -2.02 -2.65
CA GLU A 20 0.25 -1.36 -2.28
C GLU A 20 0.08 0.16 -2.19
N PHE A 21 -0.67 0.76 -3.12
CA PHE A 21 -0.98 2.18 -3.09
C PHE A 21 -1.80 2.55 -1.85
N ASN A 22 -2.84 1.78 -1.53
CA ASN A 22 -3.65 2.03 -0.34
C ASN A 22 -2.83 1.91 0.95
N LEU A 23 -1.92 0.93 1.03
CA LEU A 23 -1.00 0.79 2.16
C LEU A 23 -0.07 2.00 2.29
N LEU A 24 0.49 2.47 1.18
CA LEU A 24 1.32 3.66 1.19
C LEU A 24 0.54 4.87 1.72
N ILE A 25 -0.69 5.08 1.25
CA ILE A 25 -1.57 6.14 1.75
C ILE A 25 -1.82 5.99 3.26
N ALA A 26 -2.12 4.78 3.75
CA ALA A 26 -2.35 4.56 5.18
C ALA A 26 -1.15 4.96 6.05
N PHE A 27 0.08 4.69 5.59
CA PHE A 27 1.30 5.14 6.28
C PHE A 27 1.49 6.66 6.21
N LEU A 28 1.25 7.27 5.04
CA LEU A 28 1.36 8.72 4.86
C LEU A 28 0.33 9.50 5.68
N GLU A 29 -0.86 8.94 5.89
CA GLU A 29 -1.90 9.51 6.75
C GLU A 29 -1.60 9.34 8.25
N ASN A 30 -0.71 8.42 8.63
CA ASN A 30 -0.38 8.10 10.02
C ASN A 30 1.14 8.11 10.28
N PRO A 31 1.83 9.24 10.02
CA PRO A 31 3.28 9.30 10.16
C PRO A 31 3.68 9.06 11.62
N ARG A 32 4.78 8.31 11.82
CA ARG A 32 5.35 7.99 13.15
C ARG A 32 4.40 7.24 14.11
N ASN A 33 3.29 6.70 13.61
CA ASN A 33 2.36 5.89 14.39
C ASN A 33 2.46 4.43 13.99
N VAL A 34 2.44 3.53 14.97
CA VAL A 34 2.39 2.09 14.71
C VAL A 34 0.97 1.71 14.27
N LEU A 35 0.84 1.09 13.11
CA LEU A 35 -0.42 0.57 12.60
C LEU A 35 -0.52 -0.92 12.89
N SER A 36 -1.63 -1.35 13.50
CA SER A 36 -1.86 -2.77 13.77
C SER A 36 -2.06 -3.56 12.49
N ARG A 37 -1.88 -4.88 12.57
CA ARG A 37 -2.08 -5.81 11.46
C ARG A 37 -3.49 -5.67 10.87
N GLU A 38 -4.50 -5.60 11.73
CA GLU A 38 -5.91 -5.48 11.35
C GLU A 38 -6.16 -4.16 10.61
N ARG A 39 -5.57 -3.07 11.08
CA ARG A 39 -5.71 -1.75 10.45
C ARG A 39 -5.06 -1.73 9.07
N LEU A 40 -3.89 -2.34 8.92
CA LEU A 40 -3.23 -2.48 7.62
C LEU A 40 -4.03 -3.36 6.66
N LEU A 41 -4.59 -4.47 7.16
CA LEU A 41 -5.46 -5.34 6.38
C LEU A 41 -6.68 -4.58 5.87
N LEU A 42 -7.37 -3.82 6.73
CA LEU A 42 -8.52 -2.99 6.37
C LEU A 42 -8.16 -1.94 5.31
N ALA A 43 -7.04 -1.24 5.49
CA ALA A 43 -6.58 -0.24 4.53
C ALA A 43 -6.21 -0.85 3.16
N SER A 44 -5.63 -2.05 3.15
CA SER A 44 -5.21 -2.72 1.91
C SER A 44 -6.36 -3.25 1.04
N ARG A 45 -7.59 -3.27 1.58
CA ARG A 45 -8.76 -3.81 0.86
C ARG A 45 -9.08 -2.96 -0.38
N VAL A 46 -9.32 -3.64 -1.48
CA VAL A 46 -9.80 -3.05 -2.73
C VAL A 46 -11.25 -3.46 -2.90
N ARG A 47 -12.15 -2.50 -3.16
CA ARG A 47 -13.57 -2.79 -3.38
C ARG A 47 -13.72 -3.75 -4.56
N GLY A 48 -14.37 -4.89 -4.35
CA GLY A 48 -14.71 -5.85 -5.41
C GLY A 48 -13.77 -7.04 -5.57
N GLU A 49 -12.63 -7.09 -4.85
CA GLU A 49 -11.81 -8.30 -4.76
C GLU A 49 -12.08 -8.98 -3.42
N GLU A 50 -12.57 -10.23 -3.46
CA GLU A 50 -12.48 -11.14 -2.31
C GLU A 50 -10.99 -11.23 -1.94
N VAL A 51 -10.62 -10.62 -0.82
CA VAL A 51 -9.25 -10.58 -0.34
C VAL A 51 -8.91 -11.97 0.18
N TYR A 52 -8.64 -12.89 -0.75
CA TYR A 52 -8.05 -14.19 -0.48
C TYR A 52 -6.65 -13.96 0.08
N ASP A 53 -6.57 -14.02 1.40
CA ASP A 53 -5.44 -14.52 2.20
C ASP A 53 -4.02 -14.10 1.75
N ARG A 54 -3.85 -12.89 1.23
CA ARG A 54 -2.51 -12.34 1.03
C ARG A 54 -2.01 -11.89 2.38
N SER A 55 -0.99 -12.58 2.89
CA SER A 55 -0.31 -12.14 4.11
C SER A 55 0.15 -10.69 3.95
N ILE A 56 -0.32 -9.83 4.86
CA ILE A 56 0.02 -8.40 4.88
C ILE A 56 1.53 -8.19 4.87
N ASP A 57 2.30 -9.13 5.43
CA ASP A 57 3.76 -9.10 5.47
C ASP A 57 4.36 -9.15 4.06
N VAL A 58 3.77 -9.94 3.15
CA VAL A 58 4.20 -10.02 1.74
C VAL A 58 3.88 -8.71 1.02
N LEU A 59 2.72 -8.10 1.29
CA LEU A 59 2.37 -6.80 0.71
C LEU A 59 3.32 -5.69 1.20
N ILE A 60 3.63 -5.68 2.51
CA ILE A 60 4.61 -4.77 3.09
C ILE A 60 6.00 -4.97 2.48
N MET A 61 6.44 -6.23 2.34
CA MET A 61 7.73 -6.55 1.69
C MET A 61 7.78 -6.03 0.26
N ARG A 62 6.73 -6.27 -0.54
CA ARG A 62 6.65 -5.81 -1.93
C ARG A 62 6.65 -4.29 -2.03
N LEU A 63 5.88 -3.61 -1.18
CA LEU A 63 5.86 -2.16 -1.12
C LEU A 63 7.26 -1.62 -0.80
N ARG A 64 7.91 -2.12 0.26
CA ARG A 64 9.27 -1.69 0.66
C ARG A 64 10.32 -1.89 -0.42
N ARG A 65 10.22 -2.94 -1.25
CA ARG A 65 11.16 -3.16 -2.37
C ARG A 65 11.00 -2.18 -3.52
N LYS A 66 9.83 -1.52 -3.62
CA LYS A 66 9.51 -0.58 -4.69
C LYS A 66 9.80 0.88 -4.32
N LEU A 67 9.88 1.17 -3.02
CA LEU A 67 10.32 2.45 -2.46
C LEU A 67 11.85 2.49 -2.47
#